data_AF-A0A316BUC3-F1
#
_entry.id   AF-A0A316BUC3-F1
#
_cell.length_a   1.000
_cell.length_b   1.000
_cell.length_c   1.000
_cell.angle_alpha   90.00
_cell.angle_beta   90.00
_cell.angle_gamma   90.00
#
_symmetry.space_group_name_H-M   'P 1'
#
loop_
_entity.id
_entity.type
_entity.pdbx_description
1 polymer ?
#
loop_
_entity_poly.entity_id
_entity_poly.type
_entity_poly.pdbx_seq_one_letter_code
_entity_poly.pdbx_strand_id
1 'polypeptide(L)'
;MAIVTPMEIALTATAQRHASRIGILEQVLAIRLPETCQAGDAVSLEIDGAVHEFSISRRAWRIRRADALLEITLDFPARPVR
;
A
#
# COMPACT_ATOMS: atom_id res chain seq x y z
N MET A 1 10.19 13.70 19.44
CA MET A 1 10.56 12.70 18.42
C MET A 1 9.29 11.99 18.00
N ALA A 2 8.90 12.07 16.72
CA ALA A 2 7.80 11.25 16.22
C ALA A 2 8.25 9.78 16.24
N ILE A 3 7.49 8.92 16.90
CA ILE A 3 7.70 7.48 16.81
C ILE A 3 7.23 7.11 15.39
N VAL A 4 8.18 6.78 14.51
CA VAL A 4 7.83 6.27 13.18
C VAL A 4 7.51 4.80 13.35
N THR A 5 6.23 4.47 13.35
CA THR A 5 5.80 3.08 13.36
C THR A 5 6.32 2.39 12.09
N PRO A 6 7.08 1.29 12.18
CA PRO A 6 7.57 0.61 11.00
C PRO A 6 6.39 0.11 10.16
N MET A 7 6.49 0.24 8.84
CA MET A 7 5.45 -0.25 7.93
C MET A 7 6.00 -0.95 6.69
N GLU A 8 5.15 -1.81 6.14
CA GLU A 8 5.40 -2.56 4.91
C GLU A 8 4.15 -2.54 4.03
N ILE A 9 4.38 -2.45 2.71
CA ILE A 9 3.34 -2.59 1.70
C ILE A 9 3.28 -4.04 1.24
N ALA A 10 2.10 -4.62 1.30
CA ALA A 10 1.74 -5.86 0.63
C ALA A 10 0.86 -5.55 -0.59
N LEU A 11 0.86 -6.43 -1.57
CA LEU A 11 0.04 -6.29 -2.79
C LEU A 11 -0.87 -7.50 -2.95
N THR A 12 -2.10 -7.27 -3.36
CA THR A 12 -2.93 -8.35 -3.92
C THR A 12 -2.29 -8.88 -5.20
N ALA A 13 -2.69 -10.08 -5.62
CA ALA A 13 -2.18 -10.67 -6.86
C ALA A 13 -2.43 -9.78 -8.10
N THR A 14 -3.56 -9.07 -8.13
CA THR A 14 -3.92 -8.14 -9.20
C THR A 14 -3.09 -6.86 -9.15
N ALA A 15 -2.87 -6.29 -7.96
CA ALA A 15 -1.97 -5.14 -7.77
C ALA A 15 -0.53 -5.47 -8.12
N GLN A 16 -0.01 -6.62 -7.68
CA GLN A 16 1.34 -7.06 -8.01
C GLN A 16 1.50 -7.28 -9.52
N ARG A 17 0.53 -7.92 -10.17
CA ARG A 17 0.54 -8.10 -11.64
C ARG A 17 0.52 -6.77 -12.37
N HIS A 18 -0.30 -5.82 -11.93
CA HIS A 18 -0.34 -4.49 -12.52
C HIS A 18 1.01 -3.78 -12.37
N ALA A 19 1.51 -3.65 -11.15
CA ALA A 19 2.75 -2.94 -10.85
C ALA A 19 3.96 -3.54 -11.57
N SER A 20 4.05 -4.88 -11.64
CA SER A 20 5.11 -5.57 -12.39
C SER A 20 5.00 -5.32 -13.89
N ARG A 21 3.79 -5.34 -14.46
CA ARG A 21 3.56 -5.16 -15.91
C ARG A 21 4.00 -3.79 -16.41
N ILE A 22 3.88 -2.76 -15.57
CA ILE A 22 4.23 -1.38 -15.94
C ILE A 22 5.56 -0.93 -15.33
N GLY A 23 6.29 -1.82 -14.65
CA GLY A 23 7.63 -1.53 -14.13
C GLY A 23 7.70 -0.67 -12.88
N ILE A 24 6.62 -0.60 -12.06
CA ILE A 24 6.56 0.26 -10.87
C ILE A 24 6.58 -0.51 -9.53
N LEU A 25 6.86 -1.82 -9.57
CA LEU A 25 6.74 -2.70 -8.40
C LEU A 25 7.56 -2.22 -7.20
N GLU A 26 8.83 -1.85 -7.43
CA GLU A 26 9.73 -1.42 -6.36
C GLU A 26 9.29 -0.09 -5.75
N GLN A 27 8.81 0.84 -6.58
CA GLN A 27 8.28 2.15 -6.17
C GLN A 27 7.06 1.97 -5.29
N VAL A 28 6.13 1.08 -5.68
CA VAL A 28 4.93 0.77 -4.89
C VAL A 28 5.31 0.15 -3.54
N LEU A 29 6.26 -0.79 -3.50
CA LEU A 29 6.71 -1.42 -2.25
C LEU A 29 7.50 -0.46 -1.33
N ALA A 30 8.10 0.58 -1.91
CA ALA A 30 8.83 1.61 -1.17
C ALA A 30 7.92 2.68 -0.53
N ILE A 31 6.62 2.71 -0.86
CA ILE A 31 5.68 3.68 -0.30
C ILE A 31 5.69 3.64 1.24
N ARG A 32 5.56 4.82 1.84
CA ARG A 32 5.32 5.01 3.27
C ARG A 32 4.05 5.83 3.45
N LEU A 33 3.00 5.19 3.95
CA LEU A 33 1.74 5.82 4.28
C LEU A 33 1.73 6.28 5.74
N PRO A 34 0.89 7.26 6.12
CA PRO A 34 0.69 7.58 7.53
C PRO A 34 -0.08 6.46 8.23
N GLU A 35 0.16 6.28 9.54
CA GLU A 35 -0.53 5.25 10.35
C GLU A 35 -2.05 5.46 10.47
N THR A 36 -2.51 6.66 10.12
CA THR A 36 -3.91 7.08 10.09
C THR A 36 -4.68 6.55 8.88
N CYS A 37 -4.00 6.03 7.85
CA CYS A 37 -4.66 5.41 6.70
C CYS A 37 -5.54 4.23 7.12
N GLN A 38 -6.62 4.01 6.37
CA GLN A 38 -7.65 3.02 6.65
C GLN A 38 -7.93 2.15 5.43
N ALA A 39 -8.51 0.98 5.68
CA ALA A 39 -9.08 0.18 4.61
C ALA A 39 -10.21 0.97 3.92
N GLY A 40 -10.22 0.96 2.59
CA GLY A 40 -11.11 1.77 1.76
C GLY A 40 -10.48 3.06 1.25
N ASP A 41 -9.40 3.56 1.85
CA ASP A 41 -8.70 4.74 1.34
C ASP A 41 -8.14 4.47 -0.07
N ALA A 42 -8.22 5.49 -0.94
CA ALA A 42 -7.57 5.48 -2.24
C ALA A 42 -6.11 5.94 -2.11
N VAL A 43 -5.22 5.30 -2.87
CA VAL A 43 -3.81 5.65 -2.97
C VAL A 43 -3.50 5.90 -4.43
N SER A 44 -3.39 7.18 -4.79
CA SER A 44 -3.03 7.61 -6.15
C SER A 44 -1.51 7.76 -6.23
N LEU A 45 -0.90 7.05 -7.18
CA LEU A 45 0.53 7.11 -7.46
C LEU A 45 0.73 7.69 -8.86
N GLU A 46 1.39 8.84 -8.94
CA GLU A 46 1.74 9.49 -10.21
C GLU A 46 3.17 9.15 -10.60
N ILE A 47 3.33 8.49 -11.75
CA ILE A 47 4.63 8.08 -12.32
C ILE A 47 4.61 8.40 -13.81
N ASP A 48 5.65 9.09 -14.30
CA ASP A 48 5.83 9.44 -15.71
C ASP A 48 4.58 10.10 -16.35
N GLY A 49 3.86 10.91 -15.57
CA GLY A 49 2.63 11.60 -16.00
C GLY A 49 1.38 10.73 -16.08
N ALA A 50 1.45 9.46 -15.65
CA ALA A 50 0.29 8.58 -15.50
C ALA A 50 -0.10 8.43 -14.02
N VAL A 51 -1.40 8.41 -13.75
CA VAL A 51 -1.94 8.19 -12.40
C VAL A 51 -2.43 6.75 -12.28
N HIS A 52 -1.93 6.05 -11.27
CA HIS A 52 -2.30 4.69 -10.92
C HIS A 52 -3.02 4.69 -9.58
N GLU A 53 -4.31 4.35 -9.59
CA GLU A 53 -5.14 4.36 -8.38
C GLU A 53 -5.26 2.96 -7.79
N PHE A 54 -4.75 2.81 -6.57
CA PHE A 54 -4.87 1.63 -5.74
C PHE A 54 -5.88 1.90 -4.61
N SER A 55 -6.44 0.85 -4.02
CA SER A 55 -7.19 0.96 -2.78
C SER A 55 -6.51 0.19 -1.65
N ILE A 56 -6.58 0.72 -0.42
CA ILE A 56 -6.17 -0.04 0.76
C ILE A 56 -7.24 -1.10 1.01
N SER A 57 -6.94 -2.35 0.69
CA SER A 57 -7.85 -3.48 0.91
C SER A 57 -7.80 -4.01 2.34
N ARG A 58 -6.65 -3.84 3.01
CA ARG A 58 -6.45 -4.33 4.38
C ARG A 58 -5.41 -3.49 5.12
N ARG A 59 -5.71 -3.23 6.39
CA ARG A 59 -4.79 -2.69 7.39
C ARG A 59 -4.64 -3.71 8.51
N ALA A 60 -3.42 -4.15 8.79
CA ALA A 60 -3.17 -5.16 9.81
C ALA A 60 -1.91 -4.84 10.61
N TRP A 61 -1.98 -5.04 11.94
CA TRP A 61 -0.80 -5.10 12.76
C TRP A 61 -0.21 -6.51 12.70
N ARG A 62 1.06 -6.62 12.34
CA ARG A 62 1.83 -7.85 12.45
C ARG A 62 2.81 -7.72 13.61
N ILE A 63 2.83 -8.71 14.49
CA ILE A 63 3.81 -8.77 15.57
C ILE A 63 4.98 -9.61 15.09
N ARG A 64 6.18 -9.02 15.03
CA ARG A 64 7.42 -9.72 14.68
C ARG A 64 8.37 -9.66 15.86
N ARG A 65 8.59 -10.82 16.49
CA ARG A 65 9.31 -10.94 17.77
C ARG A 65 8.61 -10.11 18.86
N ALA A 66 9.04 -8.88 19.09
CA ALA A 66 8.47 -7.96 20.06
C ALA A 66 8.01 -6.61 19.43
N ASP A 67 8.21 -6.42 18.12
CA ASP A 67 7.90 -5.18 17.44
C ASP A 67 6.56 -5.29 16.69
N ALA A 68 5.75 -4.23 16.79
CA ALA A 68 4.56 -4.08 15.98
C ALA A 68 4.93 -3.44 14.63
N LEU A 69 4.61 -4.14 13.55
CA LEU A 69 4.75 -3.69 12.17
C LEU A 69 3.36 -3.42 11.60
N LEU A 70 3.15 -2.25 11.01
CA LEU A 70 1.93 -1.98 10.27
C LEU A 70 2.06 -2.52 8.85
N GLU A 71 1.25 -3.51 8.48
CA GLU A 71 1.14 -3.99 7.11
C GLU A 71 -0.08 -3.36 6.44
N ILE A 72 0.14 -2.73 5.29
CA ILE A 72 -0.91 -2.17 4.44
C ILE A 72 -0.96 -2.95 3.13
N THR A 73 -2.12 -3.52 2.80
CA THR A 73 -2.32 -4.25 1.55
C THR A 73 -3.01 -3.38 0.52
N LEU A 74 -2.37 -3.13 -0.61
CA LEU A 74 -2.95 -2.41 -1.74
C LEU A 74 -3.57 -3.37 -2.76
N ASP A 75 -4.75 -3.03 -3.25
CA ASP A 75 -5.44 -3.71 -4.35
C ASP A 75 -5.51 -2.81 -5.59
N PHE A 76 -5.62 -3.44 -6.75
CA PHE A 76 -5.79 -2.79 -8.04
C PHE A 76 -6.81 -3.57 -8.90
N PRO A 77 -7.70 -2.88 -9.64
CA PRO A 77 -7.91 -1.43 -9.61
C PRO A 77 -8.52 -0.99 -8.27
N ALA A 78 -8.38 0.29 -7.92
CA ALA A 78 -9.15 0.87 -6.84
C ALA A 78 -10.64 0.58 -7.07
N ARG A 79 -11.22 -0.25 -6.21
CA ARG A 79 -12.67 -0.51 -6.23
C ARG A 79 -13.34 0.61 -5.44
N PRO A 80 -14.39 1.25 -5.97
CA PRO A 80 -15.17 2.18 -5.18
C PRO A 80 -15.72 1.44 -3.95
N VAL A 81 -15.52 2.05 -2.79
CA VAL A 81 -16.15 1.58 -1.54
C VAL A 81 -17.66 1.71 -1.74
N ARG A 82 -18.38 0.59 -1.67
CA ARG A 82 -19.85 0.56 -1.64
C ARG A 82 -20.34 0.78 -0.22
#